data_AF-W9T3Z2-F1
#
_entry.id   AF-W9T3Z2-F1
#
_cell.length_a   1.000
_cell.length_b   1.000
_cell.length_c   1.000
_cell.angle_alpha   90.00
_cell.angle_beta   90.00
_cell.angle_gamma   90.00
#
_symmetry.space_group_name_H-M   'P 1'
#
loop_
_entity.id
_entity.type
_entity.pdbx_description
1 polymer ?
#
loop_
_entity_poly.entity_id
_entity_poly.type
_entity_poly.pdbx_seq_one_letter_code
_entity_poly.pdbx_strand_id
1 'polypeptide(L)'
;MADWSGMTVVCMASGPSLAPADVEIVRQWREAADNRRVVVTNNTYQLAPWADVLYAMDRKWWEVMKPQFAGERLTAVHDVLGVPCSSSPKGGNSGSGAILLAAHRGAARVIMLGYDCQVGAGGARHWHGDHKKPLGNAVSLPKFYGQFRADARRITGVEVVNCSRATALDMYPLGILEDELGQPPSAPVEHCYWRSNIELDHLTPRGKRFPEIGLFESLREACSGSVFEVGCGDGRLSPAFDPSAYVGMDVNPAALAKARRDNPLHQYVEEWQQADTVLAYTVLLHVPDAKLPAMIDQLKKYPRIVIGEIMGRRWRKPGIPPVFNRERAEYEALIGPVSQVIRVPYPHYNTDLELCVWR
;
A
#
# COMPACT_ATOMS: atom_id res chain seq x y z
N MET A 1 -18.62 -23.56 21.66
CA MET A 1 -17.51 -22.74 21.10
C MET A 1 -17.73 -22.65 19.60
N ALA A 2 -17.49 -21.50 18.96
CA ALA A 2 -17.57 -21.42 17.51
C ALA A 2 -16.47 -22.30 16.88
N ASP A 3 -16.86 -23.16 15.95
CA ASP A 3 -15.95 -24.02 15.18
C ASP A 3 -15.50 -23.26 13.91
N TRP A 4 -14.20 -23.11 13.76
CA TRP A 4 -13.53 -22.44 12.63
C TRP A 4 -12.73 -23.43 11.78
N SER A 5 -13.03 -24.72 11.87
CA SER A 5 -12.43 -25.76 11.02
C SER A 5 -12.48 -25.37 9.54
N GLY A 6 -11.30 -25.30 8.91
CA GLY A 6 -11.16 -24.95 7.49
C GLY A 6 -11.31 -23.45 7.17
N MET A 7 -11.54 -22.59 8.16
CA MET A 7 -11.67 -21.14 7.95
C MET A 7 -10.32 -20.43 7.91
N THR A 8 -10.29 -19.30 7.21
CA THR A 8 -9.19 -18.33 7.29
C THR A 8 -9.59 -17.23 8.27
N VAL A 9 -8.65 -16.85 9.15
CA VAL A 9 -8.89 -15.85 10.18
C VAL A 9 -7.89 -14.71 10.07
N VAL A 10 -8.36 -13.47 10.02
CA VAL A 10 -7.48 -12.31 10.15
C VAL A 10 -7.46 -11.87 11.62
N CYS A 11 -6.27 -11.84 12.22
CA CYS A 11 -6.08 -11.27 13.54
C CYS A 11 -5.48 -9.87 13.40
N MET A 12 -6.10 -8.86 14.03
CA MET A 12 -5.62 -7.46 13.99
C MET A 12 -5.20 -6.98 15.38
N ALA A 13 -3.96 -6.51 15.46
CA ALA A 13 -3.37 -5.96 16.68
C ALA A 13 -3.12 -4.45 16.58
N SER A 14 -2.82 -3.83 17.73
CA SER A 14 -2.76 -2.37 17.83
C SER A 14 -1.44 -1.75 17.34
N GLY A 15 -0.58 -2.47 16.61
CA GLY A 15 0.72 -1.96 16.16
C GLY A 15 0.61 -0.70 15.28
N PRO A 16 1.61 0.20 15.31
CA PRO A 16 1.62 1.42 14.49
C PRO A 16 1.45 1.21 12.99
N SER A 17 1.80 0.05 12.46
CA SER A 17 1.68 -0.25 11.03
C SER A 17 0.25 -0.55 10.59
N LEU A 18 -0.72 -0.68 11.52
CA LEU A 18 -2.12 -0.94 11.17
C LEU A 18 -2.75 0.33 10.57
N ALA A 19 -3.07 0.30 9.28
CA ALA A 19 -3.74 1.40 8.59
C ALA A 19 -5.26 1.18 8.50
N PRO A 20 -6.10 2.24 8.62
CA PRO A 20 -7.54 2.14 8.39
C PRO A 20 -7.92 1.57 7.01
N ALA A 21 -7.10 1.82 5.98
CA ALA A 21 -7.30 1.26 4.65
C ALA A 21 -7.18 -0.27 4.63
N ASP A 22 -6.21 -0.83 5.36
CA ASP A 22 -6.02 -2.29 5.46
C ASP A 22 -7.22 -2.92 6.19
N VAL A 23 -7.74 -2.24 7.23
CA VAL A 23 -8.93 -2.70 7.97
C VAL A 23 -10.17 -2.74 7.08
N GLU A 24 -10.35 -1.75 6.20
CA GLU A 24 -11.48 -1.72 5.26
C GLU A 24 -11.39 -2.84 4.21
N ILE A 25 -10.19 -3.15 3.71
CA ILE A 25 -9.97 -4.31 2.82
C ILE A 25 -10.38 -5.61 3.54
N VAL A 26 -9.97 -5.78 4.80
CA VAL A 26 -10.34 -6.95 5.61
C VAL A 26 -11.85 -7.01 5.87
N ARG A 27 -12.53 -5.87 6.04
CA ARG A 27 -14.01 -5.83 6.18
C ARG A 27 -14.70 -6.43 4.96
N GLN A 28 -14.35 -5.91 3.78
CA GLN A 28 -14.91 -6.37 2.51
C GLN A 28 -14.59 -7.86 2.28
N TRP A 29 -13.38 -8.28 2.63
CA TRP A 29 -13.00 -9.68 2.59
C TRP A 29 -13.87 -10.54 3.52
N ARG A 30 -14.05 -10.14 4.79
CA ARG A 30 -14.85 -10.87 5.76
C ARG A 30 -16.33 -10.98 5.37
N GLU A 31 -16.89 -9.96 4.72
CA GLU A 31 -18.29 -9.95 4.29
C GLU A 31 -18.53 -10.81 3.04
N ALA A 32 -17.52 -10.99 2.20
CA ALA A 32 -17.66 -11.69 0.92
C ALA A 32 -17.75 -13.23 1.03
N ALA A 33 -17.44 -13.83 2.18
CA ALA A 33 -17.64 -15.28 2.37
C ALA A 33 -17.79 -15.67 3.85
N ASP A 34 -18.65 -16.66 4.11
CA ASP A 34 -18.96 -17.13 5.46
C ASP A 34 -17.84 -17.95 6.12
N ASN A 35 -16.83 -18.39 5.38
CA ASN A 35 -15.66 -19.13 5.88
C ASN A 35 -14.50 -18.22 6.32
N ARG A 36 -14.78 -16.93 6.58
CA ARG A 36 -13.81 -15.90 6.95
C ARG A 36 -14.15 -15.31 8.30
N ARG A 37 -13.16 -15.16 9.18
CA ARG A 37 -13.37 -14.57 10.52
C ARG A 37 -12.32 -13.53 10.82
N VAL A 38 -12.67 -12.61 11.73
CA VAL A 38 -11.79 -11.54 12.17
C VAL A 38 -11.75 -11.47 13.70
N VAL A 39 -10.53 -11.46 14.23
CA VAL A 39 -10.26 -11.24 15.65
C VAL A 39 -9.52 -9.92 15.81
N VAL A 40 -10.05 -9.01 16.62
CA VAL A 40 -9.38 -7.75 16.96
C VAL A 40 -8.94 -7.75 18.41
N THR A 41 -7.85 -7.05 18.69
CA THR A 41 -7.32 -6.95 20.04
C THR A 41 -7.38 -5.54 20.60
N ASN A 42 -7.72 -5.46 21.89
CA ASN A 42 -7.77 -4.21 22.66
C ASN A 42 -8.49 -3.11 21.86
N ASN A 43 -7.94 -1.89 21.77
CA ASN A 43 -8.59 -0.76 21.08
C ASN A 43 -8.82 -0.95 19.58
N THR A 44 -8.27 -1.99 18.95
CA THR A 44 -8.45 -2.23 17.51
C THR A 44 -9.92 -2.49 17.12
N TYR A 45 -10.79 -2.82 18.09
CA TYR A 45 -12.25 -2.84 17.86
C TYR A 45 -12.81 -1.48 17.40
N GLN A 46 -12.12 -0.38 17.70
CA GLN A 46 -12.55 0.95 17.29
C GLN A 46 -12.41 1.17 15.78
N LEU A 47 -11.43 0.52 15.13
CA LEU A 47 -11.31 0.50 13.68
C LEU A 47 -12.18 -0.59 13.03
N ALA A 48 -12.38 -1.71 13.71
CA ALA A 48 -13.19 -2.81 13.22
C ALA A 48 -14.28 -3.23 14.22
N PRO A 49 -15.32 -2.38 14.43
CA PRO A 49 -16.42 -2.71 15.33
C PRO A 49 -17.29 -3.87 14.82
N TRP A 50 -17.12 -4.23 13.55
CA TRP A 50 -17.79 -5.31 12.82
C TRP A 50 -17.09 -6.68 12.95
N ALA A 51 -15.91 -6.75 13.59
CA ALA A 51 -15.16 -7.99 13.72
C ALA A 51 -15.94 -9.05 14.52
N ASP A 52 -15.60 -10.33 14.31
CA ASP A 52 -16.33 -11.44 14.91
C ASP A 52 -15.98 -11.61 16.40
N VAL A 53 -14.73 -11.32 16.78
CA VAL A 53 -14.25 -11.42 18.16
C VAL A 53 -13.39 -10.23 18.56
N LEU A 54 -13.69 -9.66 19.73
CA LEU A 54 -12.81 -8.74 20.47
C LEU A 54 -12.12 -9.52 21.60
N TYR A 55 -10.80 -9.66 21.48
CA TYR A 55 -9.97 -10.39 22.42
C TYR A 55 -8.98 -9.47 23.14
N ALA A 56 -8.96 -9.50 24.47
CA ALA A 56 -7.95 -8.77 25.25
C ALA A 56 -7.57 -9.51 26.53
N MET A 57 -6.29 -9.47 26.87
CA MET A 57 -5.71 -10.14 28.05
C MET A 57 -5.40 -9.17 29.21
N ASP A 58 -5.84 -7.91 29.11
CA ASP A 58 -5.62 -6.89 30.12
C ASP A 58 -6.92 -6.64 30.89
N ARG A 59 -6.96 -7.07 32.17
CA ARG A 59 -8.11 -6.84 33.05
C ARG A 59 -8.40 -5.35 33.23
N LYS A 60 -7.35 -4.53 33.39
CA LYS A 60 -7.50 -3.09 33.60
C LYS A 60 -8.08 -2.41 32.36
N TRP A 61 -7.67 -2.87 31.19
CA TRP A 61 -8.24 -2.43 29.93
C TRP A 61 -9.75 -2.67 29.86
N TRP A 62 -10.23 -3.87 30.22
CA TRP A 62 -11.66 -4.18 30.26
C TRP A 62 -12.44 -3.30 31.24
N GLU A 63 -11.89 -3.07 32.44
CA GLU A 63 -12.51 -2.22 33.47
C GLU A 63 -12.67 -0.77 33.02
N VAL A 64 -11.68 -0.23 32.31
CA VAL A 64 -11.65 1.17 31.88
C VAL A 64 -12.43 1.38 30.59
N MET A 65 -12.20 0.54 29.58
CA MET A 65 -12.75 0.77 28.24
C MET A 65 -14.21 0.35 28.11
N LYS A 66 -14.64 -0.68 28.84
CA LYS A 66 -16.02 -1.22 28.83
C LYS A 66 -16.65 -1.22 27.42
N PRO A 67 -16.00 -1.86 26.43
CA PRO A 67 -16.36 -1.70 25.04
C PRO A 67 -17.77 -2.25 24.77
N GLN A 68 -18.54 -1.48 24.00
CA GLN A 68 -19.72 -1.97 23.30
C GLN A 68 -19.24 -2.57 21.98
N PHE A 69 -19.49 -3.87 21.81
CA PHE A 69 -19.02 -4.64 20.67
C PHE A 69 -20.09 -5.68 20.31
N ALA A 70 -20.46 -5.72 19.04
CA ALA A 70 -21.54 -6.59 18.57
C ALA A 70 -21.10 -8.06 18.48
N GLY A 71 -19.82 -8.29 18.17
CA GLY A 71 -19.23 -9.62 18.15
C GLY A 71 -18.96 -10.18 19.55
N GLU A 72 -18.31 -11.34 19.58
CA GLU A 72 -17.97 -12.02 20.83
C GLU A 72 -16.88 -11.24 21.58
N ARG A 73 -17.04 -11.03 22.88
CA ARG A 73 -15.99 -10.47 23.74
C ARG A 73 -15.35 -11.61 24.51
N LEU A 74 -14.04 -11.80 24.38
CA LEU A 74 -13.31 -12.88 25.02
C LEU A 74 -12.03 -12.41 25.71
N THR A 75 -11.66 -13.12 26.76
CA THR A 75 -10.41 -12.87 27.51
C THR A 75 -9.78 -14.20 27.94
N ALA A 76 -8.47 -14.22 28.18
CA ALA A 76 -7.80 -15.32 28.90
C ALA A 76 -7.53 -14.98 30.38
N VAL A 77 -8.15 -13.92 30.89
CA VAL A 77 -8.07 -13.50 32.29
C VAL A 77 -9.39 -13.83 32.98
N HIS A 78 -9.33 -14.56 34.09
CA HIS A 78 -10.50 -14.86 34.91
C HIS A 78 -11.12 -13.59 35.50
N ASP A 79 -12.36 -13.68 35.97
CA ASP A 79 -13.10 -12.64 36.72
C ASP A 79 -13.16 -11.25 36.07
N VAL A 80 -13.22 -11.19 34.73
CA VAL A 80 -13.57 -9.95 34.02
C VAL A 80 -15.09 -9.86 33.93
N LEU A 81 -15.68 -8.83 34.54
CA LEU A 81 -17.13 -8.69 34.62
C LEU A 81 -17.77 -8.61 33.22
N GLY A 82 -18.70 -9.53 32.95
CA GLY A 82 -19.47 -9.56 31.70
C GLY A 82 -18.69 -10.01 30.46
N VAL A 83 -17.48 -10.56 30.63
CA VAL A 83 -16.64 -11.07 29.54
C VAL A 83 -16.27 -12.53 29.84
N PRO A 84 -16.73 -13.49 29.03
CA PRO A 84 -16.37 -14.90 29.20
C PRO A 84 -14.85 -15.13 29.11
N CYS A 85 -14.34 -15.97 30.02
CA CYS A 85 -12.97 -16.48 29.94
C CYS A 85 -12.92 -17.60 28.88
N SER A 86 -12.11 -17.38 27.83
CA SER A 86 -11.83 -18.37 26.80
C SER A 86 -11.13 -19.58 27.40
N SER A 87 -11.47 -20.77 26.92
CA SER A 87 -10.71 -22.00 27.22
C SER A 87 -9.50 -22.20 26.28
N SER A 88 -9.25 -21.26 25.37
CA SER A 88 -8.08 -21.32 24.49
C SER A 88 -6.77 -21.18 25.27
N PRO A 89 -5.65 -21.73 24.76
CA PRO A 89 -4.34 -21.53 25.36
C PRO A 89 -4.04 -20.05 25.60
N LYS A 90 -3.58 -19.72 26.81
CA LYS A 90 -3.18 -18.35 27.16
C LYS A 90 -1.88 -17.98 26.44
N GLY A 91 -1.88 -16.85 25.73
CA GLY A 91 -0.69 -16.30 25.09
C GLY A 91 0.15 -15.40 26.03
N GLY A 92 1.31 -14.93 25.56
CA GLY A 92 2.14 -13.99 26.30
C GLY A 92 1.65 -12.54 26.26
N ASN A 93 0.86 -12.18 25.25
CA ASN A 93 0.18 -10.89 25.07
C ASN A 93 -1.14 -11.08 24.30
N SER A 94 -2.00 -10.04 24.23
CA SER A 94 -3.31 -10.14 23.56
C SER A 94 -3.20 -10.55 22.08
N GLY A 95 -2.20 -10.07 21.35
CA GLY A 95 -1.99 -10.43 19.95
C GLY A 95 -1.69 -11.93 19.79
N SER A 96 -0.73 -12.45 20.55
CA SER A 96 -0.42 -13.88 20.55
C SER A 96 -1.62 -14.74 21.01
N GLY A 97 -2.36 -14.27 22.03
CA GLY A 97 -3.57 -14.94 22.50
C GLY A 97 -4.68 -14.99 21.45
N ALA A 98 -4.80 -13.98 20.58
CA ALA A 98 -5.74 -13.99 19.45
C ALA A 98 -5.39 -15.07 18.41
N ILE A 99 -4.10 -15.25 18.10
CA ILE A 99 -3.63 -16.31 17.19
C ILE A 99 -3.90 -17.69 17.80
N LEU A 100 -3.58 -17.88 19.08
CA LEU A 100 -3.85 -19.13 19.80
C LEU A 100 -5.35 -19.42 19.92
N LEU A 101 -6.19 -18.39 20.07
CA LEU A 101 -7.65 -18.53 20.04
C LEU A 101 -8.12 -19.01 18.67
N ALA A 102 -7.62 -18.44 17.58
CA ALA A 102 -7.98 -18.87 16.23
C ALA A 102 -7.58 -20.32 15.97
N ALA A 103 -6.36 -20.71 16.35
CA ALA A 103 -5.88 -22.08 16.25
C ALA A 103 -6.70 -23.05 17.12
N HIS A 104 -7.04 -22.65 18.35
CA HIS A 104 -7.87 -23.45 19.25
C HIS A 104 -9.29 -23.68 18.71
N ARG A 105 -9.80 -22.76 17.89
CA ARG A 105 -11.09 -22.92 17.20
C ARG A 105 -10.99 -23.73 15.90
N GLY A 106 -9.81 -24.21 15.52
CA GLY A 106 -9.62 -25.05 14.34
C GLY A 106 -9.37 -24.28 13.04
N ALA A 107 -9.05 -22.98 13.10
CA ALA A 107 -8.70 -22.21 11.90
C ALA A 107 -7.60 -22.93 11.09
N ALA A 108 -7.79 -23.05 9.78
CA ALA A 108 -6.75 -23.61 8.91
C ALA A 108 -5.60 -22.63 8.68
N ARG A 109 -5.92 -21.32 8.70
CA ARG A 109 -4.97 -20.26 8.41
C ARG A 109 -5.24 -18.99 9.21
N VAL A 110 -4.18 -18.31 9.61
CA VAL A 110 -4.19 -17.02 10.30
C VAL A 110 -3.36 -16.00 9.53
N ILE A 111 -3.96 -14.84 9.26
CA ILE A 111 -3.31 -13.68 8.66
C ILE A 111 -3.16 -12.61 9.76
N MET A 112 -1.93 -12.15 10.01
CA MET A 112 -1.63 -11.17 11.05
C MET A 112 -1.53 -9.75 10.46
N LEU A 113 -2.14 -8.77 11.13
CA LEU A 113 -2.05 -7.36 10.74
C LEU A 113 -1.88 -6.45 11.97
N GLY A 114 -0.92 -5.51 11.94
CA GLY A 114 -0.58 -4.65 13.08
C GLY A 114 0.23 -5.36 14.19
N TYR A 115 1.00 -6.39 13.82
CA TYR A 115 1.88 -7.18 14.69
C TYR A 115 3.32 -6.70 14.58
N ASP A 116 3.54 -5.43 14.89
CA ASP A 116 4.82 -4.76 14.64
C ASP A 116 5.92 -5.28 15.57
N CYS A 117 5.62 -5.47 16.85
CA CYS A 117 6.62 -5.82 17.88
C CYS A 117 7.83 -4.86 17.93
N GLN A 118 7.65 -3.62 17.45
CA GLN A 118 8.64 -2.55 17.44
C GLN A 118 7.91 -1.19 17.55
N VAL A 119 8.68 -0.12 17.77
CA VAL A 119 8.14 1.24 17.73
C VAL A 119 8.09 1.74 16.28
N GLY A 120 7.03 2.47 15.95
CA GLY A 120 6.86 3.13 14.65
C GLY A 120 7.55 4.49 14.58
N ALA A 121 7.31 5.21 13.48
CA ALA A 121 7.78 6.58 13.29
C ALA A 121 7.34 7.48 14.46
N GLY A 122 8.22 8.42 14.85
CA GLY A 122 7.96 9.32 15.98
C GLY A 122 7.84 8.63 17.34
N GLY A 123 8.28 7.37 17.47
CA GLY A 123 8.18 6.61 18.73
C GLY A 123 6.79 6.05 19.01
N ALA A 124 5.90 6.03 18.02
CA ALA A 124 4.55 5.49 18.16
C ALA A 124 4.58 4.03 18.61
N ARG A 125 3.76 3.69 19.61
CA ARG A 125 3.59 2.31 20.12
C ARG A 125 2.30 1.66 19.66
N HIS A 126 1.33 2.47 19.25
CA HIS A 126 0.05 2.03 18.72
C HIS A 126 -0.43 2.95 17.60
N TRP A 127 -1.32 2.45 16.73
CA TRP A 127 -2.00 3.29 15.73
C TRP A 127 -2.89 4.37 16.38
N HIS A 128 -3.44 4.11 17.58
CA HIS A 128 -4.35 5.01 18.30
C HIS A 128 -3.64 5.97 19.27
N GLY A 129 -2.31 6.05 19.22
CA GLY A 129 -1.52 6.81 20.18
C GLY A 129 -1.55 6.23 21.61
N ASP A 130 -1.17 7.06 22.57
CA ASP A 130 -1.09 6.67 23.98
C ASP A 130 -2.46 6.70 24.67
N HIS A 131 -2.73 5.66 25.45
CA HIS A 131 -3.84 5.66 26.39
C HIS A 131 -3.66 6.71 27.48
N LYS A 132 -4.78 7.28 27.92
CA LYS A 132 -4.85 8.07 29.15
C LYS A 132 -4.70 7.15 30.36
N LYS A 133 -4.13 7.68 31.45
CA LYS A 133 -4.10 6.99 32.75
C LYS A 133 -5.54 6.58 33.17
N PRO A 134 -5.74 5.40 33.77
CA PRO A 134 -4.72 4.54 34.40
C PRO A 134 -4.14 3.45 33.49
N LEU A 135 -4.43 3.44 32.18
CA LEU A 135 -3.90 2.43 31.26
C LEU A 135 -2.42 2.67 30.94
N GLY A 136 -1.67 1.59 30.72
CA GLY A 136 -0.27 1.63 30.31
C GLY A 136 -0.10 1.63 28.79
N ASN A 137 1.07 2.07 28.31
CA ASN A 137 1.37 2.19 26.87
C ASN A 137 2.48 1.24 26.43
N ALA A 138 2.13 -0.01 26.12
CA ALA A 138 3.05 -1.05 25.65
C ALA A 138 4.41 -1.12 26.40
N VAL A 139 4.39 -0.95 27.73
CA VAL A 139 5.61 -1.01 28.56
C VAL A 139 6.30 -2.38 28.43
N SER A 140 5.52 -3.41 28.14
CA SER A 140 5.99 -4.78 27.92
C SER A 140 6.51 -5.05 26.50
N LEU A 141 6.57 -4.05 25.60
CA LEU A 141 7.04 -4.22 24.22
C LEU A 141 8.39 -4.98 24.12
N PRO A 142 9.40 -4.72 24.97
CA PRO A 142 10.66 -5.48 24.93
C PRO A 142 10.51 -7.00 25.19
N LYS A 143 9.38 -7.43 25.78
CA LYS A 143 9.08 -8.84 26.05
C LYS A 143 8.31 -9.51 24.90
N PHE A 144 7.67 -8.72 24.02
CA PHE A 144 6.72 -9.24 23.04
C PHE A 144 7.36 -10.21 22.06
N TYR A 145 8.57 -9.92 21.57
CA TYR A 145 9.27 -10.82 20.64
C TYR A 145 9.46 -12.22 21.24
N GLY A 146 9.96 -12.30 22.48
CA GLY A 146 10.14 -13.57 23.18
C GLY A 146 8.83 -14.30 23.45
N GLN A 147 7.75 -13.57 23.72
CA GLN A 147 6.41 -14.12 23.90
C GLN A 147 5.86 -14.72 22.60
N PHE A 148 5.91 -13.99 21.49
CA PHE A 148 5.52 -14.51 20.18
C PHE A 148 6.36 -15.73 19.79
N ARG A 149 7.68 -15.69 20.03
CA ARG A 149 8.56 -16.83 19.76
C ARG A 149 8.20 -18.08 20.57
N ALA A 150 7.82 -17.91 21.84
CA ALA A 150 7.39 -19.02 22.69
C ALA A 150 6.05 -19.59 22.23
N ASP A 151 5.10 -18.72 21.90
CA ASP A 151 3.76 -19.13 21.49
C ASP A 151 3.70 -19.69 20.06
N ALA A 152 4.58 -19.25 19.15
CA ALA A 152 4.74 -19.81 17.81
C ALA A 152 4.97 -21.33 17.85
N ARG A 153 5.69 -21.84 18.86
CA ARG A 153 5.96 -23.27 19.06
C ARG A 153 4.73 -24.07 19.49
N ARG A 154 3.67 -23.38 19.94
CA ARG A 154 2.42 -23.96 20.43
C ARG A 154 1.33 -23.95 19.36
N ILE A 155 1.54 -23.22 18.27
CA ILE A 155 0.63 -23.20 17.13
C ILE A 155 0.92 -24.45 16.31
N THR A 156 -0.09 -25.31 16.17
CA THR A 156 0.01 -26.57 15.41
C THR A 156 -1.19 -26.70 14.50
N GLY A 157 -1.00 -27.24 13.28
CA GLY A 157 -2.09 -27.46 12.32
C GLY A 157 -2.67 -26.19 11.68
N VAL A 158 -2.00 -25.04 11.84
CA VAL A 158 -2.46 -23.74 11.32
C VAL A 158 -1.33 -23.07 10.56
N GLU A 159 -1.60 -22.62 9.34
CA GLU A 159 -0.70 -21.75 8.59
C GLU A 159 -0.78 -20.32 9.14
N VAL A 160 0.36 -19.68 9.38
CA VAL A 160 0.40 -18.30 9.87
C VAL A 160 1.26 -17.45 8.96
N VAL A 161 0.71 -16.33 8.50
CA VAL A 161 1.41 -15.33 7.68
C VAL A 161 1.27 -13.94 8.33
N ASN A 162 2.34 -13.15 8.29
CA ASN A 162 2.35 -11.80 8.82
C ASN A 162 2.34 -10.76 7.70
N CYS A 163 1.22 -10.05 7.58
CA CYS A 163 1.01 -8.99 6.58
C CYS A 163 1.15 -7.59 7.19
N SER A 164 1.74 -7.46 8.37
CA SER A 164 2.03 -6.16 8.97
C SER A 164 3.11 -5.44 8.15
N ARG A 165 2.85 -4.19 7.74
CA ARG A 165 3.74 -3.40 6.87
C ARG A 165 5.14 -3.19 7.46
N ALA A 166 5.25 -3.19 8.79
CA ALA A 166 6.52 -3.14 9.50
C ALA A 166 6.47 -4.07 10.71
N THR A 167 7.43 -4.99 10.84
CA THR A 167 7.46 -5.93 11.96
C THR A 167 8.88 -6.37 12.33
N ALA A 168 9.11 -6.60 13.62
CA ALA A 168 10.30 -7.26 14.15
C ALA A 168 10.12 -8.79 14.32
N LEU A 169 8.95 -9.32 14.00
CA LEU A 169 8.64 -10.75 14.12
C LEU A 169 9.14 -11.51 12.89
N ASP A 170 10.32 -12.11 13.00
CA ASP A 170 10.99 -12.86 11.93
C ASP A 170 10.64 -14.36 11.89
N MET A 171 9.88 -14.85 12.88
CA MET A 171 9.50 -16.26 12.98
C MET A 171 8.26 -16.65 12.16
N TYR A 172 7.56 -15.67 11.59
CA TYR A 172 6.39 -15.90 10.73
C TYR A 172 6.74 -15.45 9.30
N PRO A 173 6.37 -16.23 8.26
CA PRO A 173 6.47 -15.79 6.87
C PRO A 173 5.79 -14.43 6.67
N LEU A 174 6.40 -13.57 5.86
CA LEU A 174 5.80 -12.30 5.45
C LEU A 174 4.94 -12.50 4.22
N GLY A 175 3.80 -11.79 4.15
CA GLY A 175 2.89 -11.81 3.01
C GLY A 175 2.37 -10.41 2.68
N ILE A 176 1.92 -10.23 1.44
CA ILE A 176 1.21 -9.03 1.01
C ILE A 176 -0.28 -9.24 1.33
N LEU A 177 -0.90 -8.32 2.08
CA LEU A 177 -2.25 -8.51 2.62
C LEU A 177 -3.25 -8.95 1.54
N GLU A 178 -3.28 -8.26 0.40
CA GLU A 178 -4.22 -8.51 -0.67
C GLU A 178 -4.04 -9.91 -1.29
N ASP A 179 -2.80 -10.32 -1.54
CA ASP A 179 -2.46 -11.64 -2.07
C ASP A 179 -2.90 -12.74 -1.09
N GLU A 180 -2.61 -12.55 0.21
CA GLU A 180 -2.95 -13.52 1.24
C GLU A 180 -4.47 -13.63 1.47
N LEU A 181 -5.22 -12.54 1.28
CA LEU A 181 -6.68 -12.53 1.33
C LEU A 181 -7.34 -13.18 0.10
N GLY A 182 -6.57 -13.47 -0.96
CA GLY A 182 -7.10 -13.96 -2.23
C GLY A 182 -8.02 -12.95 -2.91
N GLN A 183 -7.92 -11.67 -2.54
CA GLN A 183 -8.54 -10.60 -3.30
C GLN A 183 -7.55 -10.22 -4.41
N PRO A 184 -8.01 -10.00 -5.67
CA PRO A 184 -7.20 -9.20 -6.56
C PRO A 184 -6.95 -7.89 -5.80
N PRO A 185 -5.69 -7.42 -5.69
CA PRO A 185 -5.42 -6.24 -4.90
C PRO A 185 -6.41 -5.16 -5.30
N SER A 186 -7.16 -4.66 -4.31
CA SER A 186 -8.09 -3.54 -4.45
C SER A 186 -7.25 -2.31 -4.74
N ALA A 187 -6.78 -2.26 -5.99
CA ALA A 187 -5.52 -1.71 -6.44
C ALA A 187 -4.26 -2.19 -5.65
N PRO A 188 -3.13 -2.50 -6.32
CA PRO A 188 -1.90 -2.92 -5.64
C PRO A 188 -1.45 -1.84 -4.66
N VAL A 189 -0.72 -2.22 -3.61
CA VAL A 189 -0.02 -1.32 -2.66
C VAL A 189 0.73 -0.18 -3.38
N GLU A 190 1.17 -0.41 -4.62
CA GLU A 190 1.73 0.57 -5.55
C GLU A 190 0.79 1.74 -5.93
N HIS A 191 -0.50 1.46 -6.13
CA HIS A 191 -1.53 2.44 -6.43
C HIS A 191 -1.90 3.25 -5.17
N CYS A 192 -1.76 2.66 -3.98
CA CYS A 192 -1.85 3.39 -2.73
C CYS A 192 -0.61 4.28 -2.53
N TYR A 193 0.60 3.79 -2.85
CA TYR A 193 1.83 4.58 -2.76
C TYR A 193 1.72 5.89 -3.55
N TRP A 194 1.46 5.83 -4.85
CA TRP A 194 1.40 7.05 -5.66
C TRP A 194 0.27 7.98 -5.25
N ARG A 195 -0.90 7.45 -4.86
CA ARG A 195 -2.03 8.26 -4.36
C ARG A 195 -1.80 8.90 -3.00
N SER A 196 -0.97 8.30 -2.13
CA SER A 196 -0.79 8.71 -0.73
C SER A 196 0.62 9.23 -0.39
N ASN A 197 1.52 9.29 -1.37
CA ASN A 197 2.87 9.85 -1.23
C ASN A 197 2.79 11.39 -1.08
N ILE A 198 2.56 11.85 0.15
CA ILE A 198 2.46 13.28 0.48
C ILE A 198 3.82 13.99 0.38
N GLU A 199 4.91 13.29 0.68
CA GLU A 199 6.27 13.85 0.66
C GLU A 199 6.78 14.11 -0.77
N LEU A 200 6.09 13.54 -1.79
CA LEU A 200 6.49 13.64 -3.21
C LEU A 200 7.91 13.13 -3.47
N ASP A 201 8.41 12.28 -2.59
CA ASP A 201 9.65 11.55 -2.78
C ASP A 201 9.53 10.68 -4.04
N HIS A 202 10.64 10.44 -4.72
CA HIS A 202 10.73 9.58 -5.90
C HIS A 202 10.08 10.10 -7.20
N LEU A 203 9.57 11.34 -7.25
CA LEU A 203 9.22 12.00 -8.52
C LEU A 203 10.44 12.21 -9.43
N THR A 204 11.61 12.43 -8.82
CA THR A 204 12.91 12.57 -9.50
C THR A 204 14.01 11.93 -8.65
N PRO A 205 15.18 11.61 -9.23
CA PRO A 205 16.33 11.18 -8.43
C PRO A 205 16.70 12.21 -7.36
N ARG A 206 17.04 11.73 -6.15
CA ARG A 206 17.35 12.60 -5.01
C ARG A 206 18.44 13.63 -5.37
N GLY A 207 18.14 14.91 -5.11
CA GLY A 207 19.07 16.02 -5.30
C GLY A 207 19.22 16.54 -6.73
N LYS A 208 18.44 16.04 -7.72
CA LYS A 208 18.48 16.54 -9.10
C LYS A 208 17.06 16.66 -9.68
N ARG A 209 16.57 17.89 -9.88
CA ARG A 209 15.24 18.13 -10.47
C ARG A 209 15.20 17.87 -11.98
N PHE A 210 16.25 18.24 -12.70
CA PHE A 210 16.41 17.96 -14.13
C PHE A 210 17.75 17.25 -14.35
N PRO A 211 17.83 15.95 -14.06
CA PRO A 211 19.05 15.19 -14.31
C PRO A 211 19.30 14.89 -15.80
N GLU A 212 18.31 15.12 -16.66
CA GLU A 212 18.38 15.00 -18.11
C GLU A 212 18.94 16.29 -18.76
N ILE A 213 19.70 16.16 -19.84
CA ILE A 213 20.22 17.31 -20.62
C ILE A 213 19.33 17.55 -21.84
N GLY A 214 18.83 18.78 -22.02
CA GLY A 214 18.04 19.15 -23.21
C GLY A 214 16.61 18.60 -23.22
N LEU A 215 16.08 18.23 -22.04
CA LEU A 215 14.78 17.57 -21.94
C LEU A 215 13.63 18.39 -22.52
N PHE A 216 13.60 19.71 -22.28
CA PHE A 216 12.50 20.55 -22.75
C PHE A 216 12.49 20.71 -24.27
N GLU A 217 13.67 20.79 -24.88
CA GLU A 217 13.83 20.81 -26.33
C GLU A 217 13.32 19.49 -26.93
N SER A 218 13.74 18.36 -26.35
CA SER A 218 13.29 17.03 -26.80
C SER A 218 11.79 16.82 -26.62
N LEU A 219 11.19 17.33 -25.54
CA LEU A 219 9.74 17.29 -25.32
C LEU A 219 8.97 18.12 -26.34
N ARG A 220 9.47 19.33 -26.68
CA ARG A 220 8.88 20.18 -27.73
C ARG A 220 9.03 19.59 -29.13
N GLU A 221 10.09 18.83 -29.38
CA GLU A 221 10.27 18.09 -30.63
C GLU A 221 9.31 16.87 -30.69
N ALA A 222 9.16 16.15 -29.58
CA ALA A 222 8.34 14.94 -29.52
C ALA A 222 6.84 15.24 -29.57
N CYS A 223 6.37 16.27 -28.89
CA CYS A 223 4.95 16.58 -28.77
C CYS A 223 4.48 17.55 -29.87
N SER A 224 3.22 17.43 -30.28
CA SER A 224 2.61 18.34 -31.25
C SER A 224 1.16 18.67 -30.87
N GLY A 225 0.71 19.89 -31.18
CA GLY A 225 -0.61 20.37 -30.81
C GLY A 225 -0.79 20.49 -29.30
N SER A 226 -2.02 20.25 -28.83
CA SER A 226 -2.35 20.17 -27.42
C SER A 226 -1.76 18.92 -26.75
N VAL A 227 -1.27 19.05 -25.53
CA VAL A 227 -0.59 17.99 -24.77
C VAL A 227 -1.37 17.63 -23.52
N PHE A 228 -1.66 16.34 -23.36
CA PHE A 228 -2.18 15.75 -22.14
C PHE A 228 -1.11 14.86 -21.48
N GLU A 229 -0.57 15.29 -20.34
CA GLU A 229 0.45 14.53 -19.60
C GLU A 229 -0.20 13.62 -18.55
N VAL A 230 0.05 12.31 -18.65
CA VAL A 230 -0.42 11.31 -17.70
C VAL A 230 0.66 11.08 -16.65
N GLY A 231 0.29 11.20 -15.36
CA GLY A 231 1.22 11.07 -14.25
C GLY A 231 2.17 12.26 -14.13
N CYS A 232 1.63 13.49 -14.24
CA CYS A 232 2.44 14.71 -14.32
C CYS A 232 3.19 15.06 -13.03
N GLY A 233 2.94 14.34 -11.93
CA GLY A 233 3.55 14.58 -10.63
C GLY A 233 3.33 16.02 -10.16
N ASP A 234 4.41 16.69 -9.81
CA ASP A 234 4.41 18.09 -9.39
C ASP A 234 4.43 19.10 -10.56
N GLY A 235 4.11 18.66 -11.77
CA GLY A 235 4.08 19.50 -12.97
C GLY A 235 5.47 19.86 -13.48
N ARG A 236 6.49 19.04 -13.21
CA ARG A 236 7.89 19.28 -13.59
C ARG A 236 8.08 19.65 -15.07
N LEU A 237 7.31 19.03 -15.96
CA LEU A 237 7.49 19.15 -17.41
C LEU A 237 6.60 20.22 -18.05
N SER A 238 5.60 20.73 -17.32
CA SER A 238 4.66 21.71 -17.87
C SER A 238 5.33 22.98 -18.44
N PRO A 239 6.46 23.50 -17.90
CA PRO A 239 7.13 24.66 -18.49
C PRO A 239 7.70 24.42 -19.89
N ALA A 240 7.76 23.18 -20.38
CA ALA A 240 8.14 22.90 -21.76
C ALA A 240 7.08 23.35 -22.78
N PHE A 241 5.83 23.55 -22.33
CA PHE A 241 4.65 23.74 -23.18
C PHE A 241 3.90 25.05 -22.88
N ASP A 242 3.16 25.54 -23.88
CA ASP A 242 2.23 26.66 -23.73
C ASP A 242 1.13 26.30 -22.71
N PRO A 243 0.88 27.13 -21.68
CA PRO A 243 -0.14 26.83 -20.66
C PRO A 243 -1.55 26.62 -21.22
N SER A 244 -1.89 27.26 -22.34
CA SER A 244 -3.20 27.12 -23.00
C SER A 244 -3.34 25.82 -23.80
N ALA A 245 -2.24 25.13 -24.08
CA ALA A 245 -2.17 23.91 -24.87
C ALA A 245 -1.65 22.71 -24.06
N TYR A 246 -1.64 22.79 -22.73
CA TYR A 246 -1.15 21.73 -21.85
C TYR A 246 -2.11 21.47 -20.69
N VAL A 247 -2.36 20.19 -20.43
CA VAL A 247 -3.06 19.73 -19.23
C VAL A 247 -2.30 18.56 -18.61
N GLY A 248 -1.95 18.67 -17.32
CA GLY A 248 -1.35 17.58 -16.55
C GLY A 248 -2.41 16.81 -15.75
N MET A 249 -2.31 15.49 -15.72
CA MET A 249 -3.13 14.62 -14.86
C MET A 249 -2.26 13.83 -13.90
N ASP A 250 -2.67 13.75 -12.64
CA ASP A 250 -2.06 12.87 -11.65
C ASP A 250 -3.12 12.31 -10.69
N VAL A 251 -2.86 11.13 -10.16
CA VAL A 251 -3.73 10.48 -9.17
C VAL A 251 -3.47 10.97 -7.75
N ASN A 252 -2.37 11.70 -7.52
CA ASN A 252 -1.95 12.22 -6.23
C ASN A 252 -2.41 13.68 -6.05
N PRO A 253 -3.38 13.96 -5.16
CA PRO A 253 -3.86 15.31 -4.93
C PRO A 253 -2.79 16.25 -4.37
N ALA A 254 -1.80 15.74 -3.61
CA ALA A 254 -0.69 16.55 -3.11
C ALA A 254 0.25 16.99 -4.23
N ALA A 255 0.48 16.10 -5.22
CA ALA A 255 1.28 16.40 -6.40
C ALA A 255 0.60 17.47 -7.27
N LEU A 256 -0.71 17.32 -7.54
CA LEU A 256 -1.50 18.32 -8.26
C LEU A 256 -1.53 19.68 -7.53
N ALA A 257 -1.67 19.67 -6.20
CA ALA A 257 -1.62 20.89 -5.41
C ALA A 257 -0.26 21.59 -5.53
N LYS A 258 0.84 20.82 -5.57
CA LYS A 258 2.17 21.38 -5.82
C LYS A 258 2.32 21.90 -7.25
N ALA A 259 1.84 21.16 -8.24
CA ALA A 259 1.89 21.55 -9.64
C ALA A 259 1.20 22.90 -9.91
N ARG A 260 0.01 23.08 -9.33
CA ARG A 260 -0.74 24.36 -9.38
C ARG A 260 0.00 25.51 -8.69
N ARG A 261 0.77 25.24 -7.63
CA ARG A 261 1.58 26.27 -6.94
C ARG A 261 2.82 26.65 -7.73
N ASP A 262 3.54 25.66 -8.25
CA ASP A 262 4.82 25.86 -8.95
C ASP A 262 4.59 26.46 -10.36
N ASN A 263 3.48 26.10 -11.02
CA ASN A 263 3.18 26.47 -12.40
C ASN A 263 1.70 26.93 -12.54
N PRO A 264 1.34 28.10 -11.99
CA PRO A 264 -0.07 28.51 -11.83
C PRO A 264 -0.81 28.84 -13.12
N LEU A 265 -0.11 29.02 -14.24
CA LEU A 265 -0.73 29.28 -15.54
C LEU A 265 -1.21 28.00 -16.23
N HIS A 266 -0.66 26.83 -15.86
CA HIS A 266 -0.99 25.54 -16.45
C HIS A 266 -2.17 24.87 -15.74
N GLN A 267 -2.89 24.03 -16.48
CA GLN A 267 -4.04 23.30 -15.95
C GLN A 267 -3.64 21.91 -15.45
N TYR A 268 -4.25 21.49 -14.33
CA TYR A 268 -4.01 20.20 -13.70
C TYR A 268 -5.32 19.55 -13.24
N VAL A 269 -5.55 18.28 -13.59
CA VAL A 269 -6.81 17.56 -13.40
C VAL A 269 -6.59 16.14 -12.84
N GLU A 270 -7.66 15.49 -12.40
CA GLU A 270 -7.65 14.08 -11.94
C GLU A 270 -8.25 13.13 -12.98
N GLU A 271 -8.87 13.68 -14.03
CA GLU A 271 -9.61 12.94 -15.05
C GLU A 271 -8.95 13.05 -16.41
N TRP A 272 -9.14 12.01 -17.24
CA TRP A 272 -8.65 11.96 -18.61
C TRP A 272 -9.24 13.09 -19.47
N GLN A 273 -8.39 13.78 -20.23
CA GLN A 273 -8.80 14.84 -21.16
C GLN A 273 -8.38 14.50 -22.59
N GLN A 274 -9.12 15.00 -23.58
CA GLN A 274 -8.73 14.89 -24.98
C GLN A 274 -7.59 15.87 -25.30
N ALA A 275 -6.69 15.45 -26.18
CA ALA A 275 -5.58 16.25 -26.67
C ALA A 275 -5.05 15.65 -27.98
N ASP A 276 -4.22 16.40 -28.70
CA ASP A 276 -3.55 15.94 -29.92
C ASP A 276 -2.42 14.95 -29.59
N THR A 277 -1.70 15.20 -28.49
CA THR A 277 -0.64 14.34 -27.96
C THR A 277 -0.95 13.89 -26.54
N VAL A 278 -0.84 12.59 -26.27
CA VAL A 278 -0.70 12.07 -24.90
C VAL A 278 0.77 11.84 -24.58
N LEU A 279 1.23 12.41 -23.46
CA LEU A 279 2.58 12.28 -22.94
C LEU A 279 2.56 11.39 -21.69
N ALA A 280 3.31 10.30 -21.71
CA ALA A 280 3.54 9.42 -20.57
C ALA A 280 5.03 9.40 -20.25
N TYR A 281 5.51 10.42 -19.53
CA TYR A 281 6.90 10.54 -19.10
C TYR A 281 7.04 10.03 -17.67
N THR A 282 7.99 9.14 -17.39
CA THR A 282 8.25 8.44 -16.10
C THR A 282 7.07 7.65 -15.48
N VAL A 283 5.83 7.80 -15.95
CA VAL A 283 4.66 7.16 -15.32
C VAL A 283 4.57 5.65 -15.60
N LEU A 284 4.87 5.20 -16.83
CA LEU A 284 4.62 3.81 -17.23
C LEU A 284 5.61 2.81 -16.61
N LEU A 285 6.79 3.27 -16.21
CA LEU A 285 7.71 2.44 -15.43
C LEU A 285 7.24 2.21 -13.99
N HIS A 286 6.17 2.87 -13.54
CA HIS A 286 5.50 2.60 -12.28
C HIS A 286 4.17 1.85 -12.43
N VAL A 287 3.82 1.44 -13.65
CA VAL A 287 2.65 0.60 -13.94
C VAL A 287 3.10 -0.87 -14.01
N PRO A 288 2.47 -1.81 -13.28
CA PRO A 288 2.74 -3.24 -13.40
C PRO A 288 2.59 -3.79 -14.82
N ASP A 289 3.36 -4.83 -15.14
CA ASP A 289 3.26 -5.53 -16.43
C ASP A 289 1.83 -6.00 -16.73
N ALA A 290 1.14 -6.55 -15.73
CA ALA A 290 -0.25 -7.00 -15.87
C ALA A 290 -1.25 -5.88 -16.20
N LYS A 291 -0.91 -4.61 -15.89
CA LYS A 291 -1.76 -3.44 -16.13
C LYS A 291 -1.36 -2.64 -17.37
N LEU A 292 -0.16 -2.88 -17.90
CA LEU A 292 0.35 -2.14 -19.05
C LEU A 292 -0.58 -2.23 -20.27
N PRO A 293 -1.12 -3.41 -20.68
CA PRO A 293 -1.98 -3.47 -21.86
C PRO A 293 -3.19 -2.54 -21.79
N ALA A 294 -3.89 -2.51 -20.64
CA ALA A 294 -5.04 -1.65 -20.45
C ALA A 294 -4.67 -0.15 -20.47
N MET A 295 -3.50 0.20 -19.90
CA MET A 295 -2.98 1.57 -19.98
C MET A 295 -2.66 1.95 -21.44
N ILE A 296 -2.01 1.06 -22.19
CA ILE A 296 -1.71 1.29 -23.61
C ILE A 296 -2.99 1.44 -24.43
N ASP A 297 -4.02 0.63 -24.19
CA ASP A 297 -5.30 0.76 -24.89
C ASP A 297 -5.98 2.11 -24.64
N GLN A 298 -5.78 2.69 -23.46
CA GLN A 298 -6.20 4.06 -23.19
C GLN A 298 -5.38 5.09 -23.97
N LEU A 299 -4.05 4.97 -24.00
CA LEU A 299 -3.16 5.86 -24.76
C LEU A 299 -3.43 5.80 -26.27
N LYS A 300 -3.81 4.63 -26.81
CA LYS A 300 -4.15 4.44 -28.23
C LYS A 300 -5.35 5.26 -28.71
N LYS A 301 -6.12 5.87 -27.81
CA LYS A 301 -7.24 6.76 -28.15
C LYS A 301 -6.78 8.13 -28.65
N TYR A 302 -5.51 8.48 -28.41
CA TYR A 302 -4.95 9.76 -28.82
C TYR A 302 -4.34 9.67 -30.23
N PRO A 303 -4.37 10.76 -31.01
CA PRO A 303 -3.74 10.81 -32.32
C PRO A 303 -2.24 10.53 -32.26
N ARG A 304 -1.55 11.11 -31.28
CA ARG A 304 -0.10 10.97 -31.07
C ARG A 304 0.21 10.50 -29.65
N ILE A 305 1.15 9.56 -29.52
CA ILE A 305 1.57 8.99 -28.23
C ILE A 305 3.07 9.23 -28.06
N VAL A 306 3.45 9.84 -26.93
CA VAL A 306 4.84 10.04 -26.55
C VAL A 306 5.09 9.32 -25.23
N ILE A 307 6.04 8.38 -25.21
CA ILE A 307 6.45 7.67 -24.00
C ILE A 307 7.92 7.98 -23.73
N GLY A 308 8.19 8.52 -22.54
CA GLY A 308 9.54 8.89 -22.09
C GLY A 308 10.14 7.91 -21.08
N GLU A 309 11.44 8.07 -20.84
CA GLU A 309 12.25 7.27 -19.91
C GLU A 309 12.32 5.77 -20.23
N ILE A 310 12.29 5.41 -21.52
CA ILE A 310 12.57 4.05 -21.96
C ILE A 310 14.09 3.84 -21.90
N MET A 311 14.56 3.13 -20.87
CA MET A 311 16.00 2.88 -20.64
C MET A 311 16.38 1.38 -20.66
N GLY A 312 15.40 0.49 -20.82
CA GLY A 312 15.57 -0.97 -20.87
C GLY A 312 15.46 -1.68 -19.52
N ARG A 313 15.28 -3.01 -19.57
CA ARG A 313 15.01 -3.89 -18.43
C ARG A 313 16.12 -3.96 -17.39
N ARG A 314 17.35 -3.57 -17.76
CA ARG A 314 18.48 -3.46 -16.81
C ARG A 314 18.21 -2.48 -15.66
N TRP A 315 17.27 -1.56 -15.83
CA TRP A 315 16.87 -0.57 -14.81
C TRP A 315 15.62 -0.97 -14.03
N ARG A 316 15.05 -2.15 -14.31
CA ARG A 316 13.94 -2.70 -13.52
C ARG A 316 14.46 -3.03 -12.12
N LYS A 317 13.74 -2.58 -11.08
CA LYS A 317 14.04 -2.91 -9.69
C LYS A 317 12.75 -3.17 -8.89
N PRO A 318 12.74 -4.19 -8.02
CA PRO A 318 11.70 -4.32 -7.00
C PRO A 318 11.87 -3.22 -5.95
N GLY A 319 10.84 -2.93 -5.18
CA GLY A 319 10.90 -1.95 -4.08
C GLY A 319 9.61 -1.16 -3.92
N ILE A 320 9.68 -0.09 -3.12
CA ILE A 320 8.58 0.87 -2.92
C ILE A 320 9.14 2.28 -3.22
N PRO A 321 8.78 2.92 -4.35
CA PRO A 321 8.00 2.34 -5.44
C PRO A 321 8.82 1.34 -6.26
N PRO A 322 8.20 0.30 -6.84
CA PRO A 322 8.85 -0.54 -7.81
C PRO A 322 9.07 0.23 -9.12
N VAL A 323 10.08 -0.20 -9.87
CA VAL A 323 10.37 0.33 -11.21
C VAL A 323 10.37 -0.84 -12.18
N PHE A 324 9.46 -0.80 -13.13
CA PHE A 324 9.18 -1.86 -14.10
C PHE A 324 9.92 -1.70 -15.42
N ASN A 325 10.78 -0.69 -15.58
CA ASN A 325 11.49 -0.32 -16.83
C ASN A 325 11.55 -1.44 -17.87
N ARG A 326 11.14 -1.10 -19.09
CA ARG A 326 10.93 -2.04 -20.20
C ARG A 326 11.80 -1.70 -21.39
N GLU A 327 11.97 -2.68 -22.26
CA GLU A 327 12.55 -2.44 -23.57
C GLU A 327 11.53 -1.74 -24.48
N ARG A 328 12.03 -0.95 -25.43
CA ARG A 328 11.20 -0.32 -26.47
C ARG A 328 10.34 -1.34 -27.22
N ALA A 329 10.92 -2.50 -27.54
CA ALA A 329 10.25 -3.58 -28.27
C ALA A 329 8.97 -4.07 -27.59
N GLU A 330 8.86 -3.93 -26.26
CA GLU A 330 7.66 -4.32 -25.52
C GLU A 330 6.51 -3.32 -25.73
N TYR A 331 6.82 -2.03 -25.87
CA TYR A 331 5.85 -1.03 -26.27
C TYR A 331 5.48 -1.19 -27.74
N GLU A 332 6.45 -1.49 -28.61
CA GLU A 332 6.20 -1.73 -30.04
C GLU A 332 5.27 -2.93 -30.27
N ALA A 333 5.40 -3.99 -29.47
CA ALA A 333 4.51 -5.15 -29.52
C ALA A 333 3.04 -4.80 -29.16
N LEU A 334 2.83 -3.77 -28.32
CA LEU A 334 1.49 -3.35 -27.90
C LEU A 334 0.92 -2.24 -28.80
N ILE A 335 1.74 -1.29 -29.25
CA ILE A 335 1.29 -0.08 -29.96
C ILE A 335 1.43 -0.19 -31.47
N GLY A 336 2.47 -0.89 -31.95
CA GLY A 336 2.97 -0.87 -33.32
C GLY A 336 4.39 -0.27 -33.42
N PRO A 337 4.96 -0.19 -34.63
CA PRO A 337 6.32 0.34 -34.82
C PRO A 337 6.42 1.80 -34.38
N VAL A 338 7.54 2.17 -33.76
CA VAL A 338 7.82 3.56 -33.35
C VAL A 338 8.05 4.44 -34.57
N SER A 339 7.50 5.66 -34.58
CA SER A 339 7.67 6.62 -35.67
C SER A 339 8.96 7.43 -35.54
N GLN A 340 9.35 7.78 -34.30
CA GLN A 340 10.54 8.57 -34.01
C GLN A 340 11.08 8.20 -32.63
N VAL A 341 12.41 8.17 -32.50
CA VAL A 341 13.11 7.95 -31.23
C VAL A 341 14.05 9.12 -31.01
N ILE A 342 13.82 9.89 -29.94
CA ILE A 342 14.68 11.00 -29.53
C ILE A 342 15.49 10.52 -28.33
N ARG A 343 16.82 10.63 -28.39
CA ARG A 343 17.71 10.26 -27.28
C ARG A 343 18.04 11.49 -26.46
N VAL A 344 17.72 11.43 -25.17
CA VAL A 344 18.00 12.52 -24.22
C VAL A 344 19.12 12.06 -23.28
N PRO A 345 20.27 12.74 -23.24
CA PRO A 345 21.37 12.35 -22.37
C PRO A 345 20.94 12.39 -20.89
N TYR A 346 21.24 11.32 -20.15
CA TYR A 346 20.89 11.16 -18.75
C TYR A 346 22.12 10.81 -17.89
N PRO A 347 23.01 11.78 -17.62
CA PRO A 347 24.29 11.55 -16.92
C PRO A 347 24.14 10.89 -15.54
N HIS A 348 23.03 11.11 -14.84
CA HIS A 348 22.80 10.50 -13.53
C HIS A 348 22.84 8.96 -13.58
N TYR A 349 22.39 8.37 -14.68
CA TYR A 349 22.39 6.91 -14.89
C TYR A 349 23.42 6.45 -15.90
N ASN A 350 24.30 7.36 -16.38
CA ASN A 350 25.31 7.07 -17.39
C ASN A 350 24.73 6.36 -18.63
N THR A 351 23.59 6.86 -19.12
CA THR A 351 22.89 6.34 -20.30
C THR A 351 22.13 7.48 -20.97
N ASP A 352 21.65 7.24 -22.19
CA ASP A 352 20.56 8.02 -22.76
C ASP A 352 19.23 7.39 -22.31
N LEU A 353 18.21 8.22 -22.11
CA LEU A 353 16.84 7.76 -22.13
C LEU A 353 16.26 7.92 -23.55
N GLU A 354 15.38 7.02 -23.94
CA GLU A 354 14.62 7.16 -25.18
C GLU A 354 13.25 7.81 -24.90
N LEU A 355 12.96 8.87 -25.65
CA LEU A 355 11.65 9.47 -25.81
C LEU A 355 11.09 8.99 -27.14
N CYS A 356 10.16 8.05 -27.08
CA CYS A 356 9.64 7.36 -28.24
C CYS A 356 8.27 7.92 -28.62
N VAL A 357 8.06 8.09 -29.92
CA VAL A 357 6.87 8.69 -30.51
C VAL A 357 6.18 7.66 -31.38
N TRP A 358 4.88 7.48 -31.19
CA TRP A 358 4.02 6.71 -32.09
C TRP A 358 2.94 7.60 -32.68
N ARG A 359 2.72 7.39 -33.99
CA ARG A 359 1.70 8.04 -34.82
C ARG A 359 1.99 9.52 -35.09
#